data_AF-A0A2T4V4H4-F1
#
_entry.id   AF-A0A2T4V4H4-F1
#
_cell.length_a   1.000
_cell.length_b   1.000
_cell.length_c   1.000
_cell.angle_alpha   90.00
_cell.angle_beta   90.00
_cell.angle_gamma   90.00
#
_symmetry.space_group_name_H-M   'P 1'
#
loop_
_entity.id
_entity.type
_entity.pdbx_description
1 polymer ?
#
loop_
_entity_poly.entity_id
_entity_poly.type
_entity_poly.pdbx_seq_one_letter_code
_entity_poly.pdbx_strand_id
1 'polypeptide(L)'
;MPGFGSFPTYSDALLAACPKILSYENAVATRPVSPRLRFARSVPKEYCAWIYFTPEGQYEMSLVAMNPNQKEMRCKLPDHVLDPRYASESLGYVFAVHNHPLGSELSFDDIGFIVEEARLHGLTVQAHGKKIDLGIAAFFSQSSTAEVPNCDGFYLYYPRTGELLKWSRHPEQGWVKKQYGRVLLREKPEPPGFDIKIERLEE
;
A
#
# COMPACT_ATOMS: atom_id res chain seq x y z
N MET A 1 -8.98 0.06 13.49
CA MET A 1 -9.33 1.45 13.08
C MET A 1 -10.86 1.61 13.01
N PRO A 2 -11.46 2.75 13.42
CA PRO A 2 -12.92 2.95 13.29
C PRO A 2 -13.43 2.76 11.86
N GLY A 3 -14.40 1.87 11.68
CA GLY A 3 -15.01 1.57 10.39
C GLY A 3 -14.16 0.71 9.44
N PHE A 4 -13.02 0.19 9.90
CA PHE A 4 -12.28 -0.89 9.24
C PHE A 4 -12.33 -2.10 10.18
N GLY A 5 -13.11 -3.12 9.79
CA GLY A 5 -13.37 -4.29 10.63
C GLY A 5 -12.16 -5.19 10.83
N SER A 6 -12.37 -6.29 11.54
CA SER A 6 -11.41 -7.40 11.63
C SER A 6 -11.77 -8.46 10.58
N PHE A 7 -10.77 -9.01 9.91
CA PHE A 7 -10.97 -9.91 8.77
C PHE A 7 -10.31 -11.28 9.02
N PRO A 8 -10.91 -12.38 8.55
CA PRO A 8 -10.34 -13.72 8.68
C PRO A 8 -9.20 -14.00 7.69
N THR A 9 -9.06 -13.19 6.62
CA THR A 9 -8.00 -13.35 5.63
C THR A 9 -7.32 -12.02 5.31
N TYR A 10 -6.03 -12.07 4.99
CA TYR A 10 -5.29 -10.88 4.57
C TYR A 10 -5.83 -10.29 3.26
N SER A 11 -6.37 -11.13 2.37
CA SER A 11 -6.93 -10.69 1.09
C SER A 11 -8.19 -9.86 1.31
N ASP A 12 -9.07 -10.27 2.21
CA ASP A 12 -10.28 -9.51 2.54
C ASP A 12 -9.93 -8.17 3.17
N ALA A 13 -8.95 -8.16 4.09
CA ALA A 13 -8.43 -6.92 4.68
C ALA A 13 -7.85 -5.98 3.61
N LEU A 14 -7.04 -6.51 2.68
CA LEU A 14 -6.44 -5.73 1.60
C LEU A 14 -7.50 -5.11 0.68
N LEU A 15 -8.51 -5.90 0.28
CA LEU A 15 -9.60 -5.44 -0.57
C LEU A 15 -10.50 -4.42 0.14
N ALA A 16 -10.71 -4.56 1.46
CA ALA A 16 -11.42 -3.57 2.26
C ALA A 16 -10.63 -2.27 2.47
N ALA A 17 -9.30 -2.34 2.46
CA ALA A 17 -8.43 -1.18 2.68
C ALA A 17 -8.47 -0.21 1.49
N CYS A 18 -8.55 -0.74 0.27
CA CYS A 18 -8.55 0.08 -0.94
C CYS A 18 -9.63 1.19 -0.95
N PRO A 19 -10.94 0.90 -0.86
CA PRO A 19 -11.95 1.95 -0.83
C PRO A 19 -11.83 2.84 0.40
N LYS A 20 -11.33 2.32 1.53
CA LYS A 20 -11.14 3.11 2.75
C LYS A 20 -10.05 4.17 2.58
N ILE A 21 -8.87 3.79 2.10
CA ILE A 21 -7.76 4.71 1.85
C ILE A 21 -8.12 5.72 0.76
N LEU A 22 -8.79 5.29 -0.31
CA LEU A 22 -9.20 6.18 -1.40
C LEU A 22 -10.37 7.12 -1.02
N SER A 23 -11.10 6.85 0.07
CA SER A 23 -12.18 7.73 0.54
C SER A 23 -11.69 9.02 1.21
N TYR A 24 -10.39 9.12 1.53
CA TYR A 24 -9.83 10.32 2.13
C TYR A 24 -9.74 11.48 1.13
N GLU A 25 -9.82 12.69 1.66
CA GLU A 25 -9.82 13.92 0.87
C GLU A 25 -8.53 14.04 0.03
N ASN A 26 -8.66 14.26 -1.28
CA ASN A 26 -7.53 14.40 -2.21
C ASN A 26 -6.63 13.16 -2.31
N ALA A 27 -7.12 11.97 -1.91
CA ALA A 27 -6.43 10.70 -2.14
C ALA A 27 -6.29 10.34 -3.62
N VAL A 28 -7.11 10.97 -4.49
CA VAL A 28 -7.03 10.81 -5.94
C VAL A 28 -6.94 12.19 -6.58
N ALA A 29 -6.02 12.34 -7.52
CA ALA A 29 -5.87 13.58 -8.26
C ALA A 29 -7.05 13.77 -9.21
N THR A 30 -7.87 14.79 -8.95
CA THR A 30 -9.00 15.14 -9.82
C THR A 30 -8.55 16.08 -10.94
N ARG A 31 -9.17 15.95 -12.11
CA ARG A 31 -9.01 16.96 -13.18
C ARG A 31 -9.99 18.11 -12.89
N PRO A 32 -9.56 19.39 -12.99
CA PRO A 32 -10.46 20.51 -12.74
C PRO A 32 -11.59 20.51 -13.78
N VAL A 33 -12.83 20.48 -13.30
CA VAL A 33 -14.05 20.49 -14.13
C VAL A 33 -14.25 21.84 -14.82
N SER A 34 -13.58 22.92 -14.37
CA SER A 34 -13.63 24.23 -15.03
C SER A 34 -12.28 24.93 -15.12
N PRO A 35 -11.99 25.66 -16.22
CA PRO A 35 -10.81 26.51 -16.37
C PRO A 35 -10.67 27.62 -15.32
N ARG A 36 -11.79 28.06 -14.71
CA ARG A 36 -11.84 29.15 -13.72
C ARG A 36 -11.45 28.69 -12.30
N LEU A 37 -11.49 27.39 -12.03
CA LEU A 37 -11.11 26.78 -10.75
C LEU A 37 -9.67 26.26 -10.71
N ARG A 38 -8.84 26.58 -11.71
CA ARG A 38 -7.42 26.16 -11.75
C ARG A 38 -6.61 26.59 -10.53
N PHE A 39 -7.03 27.67 -9.85
CA PHE A 39 -6.38 28.22 -8.66
C PHE A 39 -6.73 27.47 -7.36
N ALA A 40 -7.79 26.65 -7.35
CA ALA A 40 -8.22 25.87 -6.20
C ALA A 40 -7.81 24.40 -6.32
N ARG A 41 -6.59 24.13 -6.82
CA ARG A 41 -6.03 22.77 -6.79
C ARG A 41 -5.65 22.43 -5.35
N SER A 42 -6.37 21.50 -4.73
CA SER A 42 -5.83 20.78 -3.59
C SER A 42 -4.65 19.93 -4.05
N VAL A 43 -3.58 19.93 -3.27
CA VAL A 43 -2.43 19.06 -3.52
C VAL A 43 -2.89 17.61 -3.28
N PRO A 44 -2.73 16.69 -4.24
CA PRO A 44 -3.04 15.29 -4.01
C PRO A 44 -2.21 14.74 -2.84
N LYS A 45 -2.80 13.89 -2.02
CA LYS A 45 -2.20 13.38 -0.78
C LYS A 45 -2.13 11.87 -0.79
N GLU A 46 -1.03 11.33 -0.29
CA GLU A 46 -0.91 9.94 0.06
C GLU A 46 -1.28 9.73 1.53
N TYR A 47 -2.03 8.67 1.74
CA TYR A 47 -2.46 8.12 3.00
C TYR A 47 -1.92 6.71 3.06
N CYS A 48 -1.42 6.28 4.21
CA CYS A 48 -0.95 4.93 4.38
C CYS A 48 -1.33 4.31 5.72
N ALA A 49 -1.31 2.99 5.77
CA ALA A 49 -1.56 2.22 6.97
C ALA A 49 -0.85 0.87 6.89
N TRP A 50 -0.72 0.22 8.03
CA TRP A 50 -0.37 -1.18 8.11
C TRP A 50 -1.62 -2.05 8.08
N ILE A 51 -1.59 -3.12 7.30
CA ILE A 51 -2.42 -4.31 7.55
C ILE A 51 -1.57 -5.29 8.35
N TYR A 52 -2.09 -5.71 9.50
CA TYR A 52 -1.38 -6.56 10.44
C TYR A 52 -2.27 -7.68 10.98
N PHE A 53 -1.63 -8.78 11.35
CA PHE A 53 -2.21 -9.96 11.98
C PHE A 53 -2.12 -9.84 13.49
N THR A 54 -3.21 -10.16 14.16
CA THR A 54 -3.38 -10.07 15.63
C THR A 54 -3.22 -11.42 16.31
N PRO A 55 -2.88 -11.46 17.62
CA PRO A 55 -2.85 -12.70 18.41
C PRO A 55 -4.16 -13.50 18.39
N GLU A 56 -5.30 -12.84 18.21
CA GLU A 56 -6.64 -13.45 18.11
C GLU A 56 -6.91 -14.10 16.75
N GLY A 57 -5.93 -14.05 15.83
CA GLY A 57 -6.06 -14.66 14.53
C GLY A 57 -6.90 -13.85 13.56
N GLN A 58 -6.87 -12.52 13.66
CA GLN A 58 -7.57 -11.63 12.73
C GLN A 58 -6.58 -10.68 12.04
N TYR A 59 -6.94 -10.24 10.84
CA TYR A 59 -6.26 -9.18 10.11
C TYR A 59 -6.98 -7.86 10.34
N GLU A 60 -6.23 -6.84 10.75
CA GLU A 60 -6.72 -5.50 11.04
C GLU A 60 -5.87 -4.45 10.32
N MET A 61 -6.32 -3.19 10.37
CA MET A 61 -5.58 -2.04 9.82
C MET A 61 -5.33 -0.99 10.89
N SER A 62 -4.11 -0.45 10.86
CA SER A 62 -3.68 0.61 11.76
C SER A 62 -4.50 1.88 11.56
N LEU A 63 -4.27 2.87 12.42
CA LEU A 63 -4.69 4.23 12.08
C LEU A 63 -3.99 4.67 10.79
N VAL A 64 -4.71 5.45 9.99
CA VAL A 64 -4.19 6.01 8.75
C VAL A 64 -3.22 7.12 9.08
N ALA A 65 -2.02 7.03 8.53
CA ALA A 65 -0.99 8.02 8.59
C ALA A 65 -0.98 8.89 7.32
N MET A 66 -0.58 10.15 7.48
CA MET A 66 -0.39 11.12 6.40
C MET A 66 0.80 12.01 6.76
N ASN A 67 1.32 12.76 5.78
CA ASN A 67 2.32 13.77 6.09
C ASN A 67 1.68 14.95 6.84
N PRO A 68 2.21 15.38 8.00
CA PRO A 68 1.75 16.62 8.62
C PRO A 68 2.05 17.84 7.74
N ASN A 69 3.11 17.79 6.91
CA ASN A 69 3.41 18.84 5.95
C ASN A 69 2.46 18.74 4.75
N GLN A 70 1.45 19.60 4.71
CA GLN A 70 0.42 19.65 3.67
C GLN A 70 0.96 19.93 2.25
N LYS A 71 2.25 20.30 2.11
CA LYS A 71 2.91 20.50 0.81
C LYS A 71 3.59 19.23 0.28
N GLU A 72 3.78 18.22 1.12
CA GLU A 72 4.38 16.94 0.73
C GLU A 72 3.27 15.95 0.39
N MET A 73 3.39 15.33 -0.80
CA MET A 73 2.42 14.34 -1.27
C MET A 73 2.54 13.03 -0.50
N ARG A 74 3.76 12.61 -0.15
CA ARG A 74 4.03 11.28 0.41
C ARG A 74 3.67 11.14 1.87
N CYS A 75 3.03 10.04 2.22
CA CYS A 75 2.70 9.71 3.59
C CYS A 75 3.95 9.34 4.40
N LYS A 76 3.83 9.26 5.73
CA LYS A 76 4.87 8.74 6.63
C LYS A 76 4.28 7.66 7.51
N LEU A 77 4.51 6.39 7.15
CA LEU A 77 4.06 5.24 7.93
C LEU A 77 5.07 4.98 9.06
N PRO A 78 4.64 4.90 10.33
CA PRO A 78 5.53 4.47 11.41
C PRO A 78 5.89 2.99 11.27
N ASP A 79 7.13 2.63 11.62
CA ASP A 79 7.63 1.25 11.58
C ASP A 79 6.75 0.30 12.44
N HIS A 80 6.22 0.79 13.56
CA HIS A 80 5.39 0.00 14.46
C HIS A 80 3.94 0.46 14.54
N VAL A 81 3.02 -0.50 14.52
CA VAL A 81 1.61 -0.28 14.82
C VAL A 81 1.42 0.03 16.30
N LEU A 82 0.71 1.13 16.58
CA LEU A 82 0.28 1.50 17.92
C LEU A 82 -1.15 0.98 18.15
N ASP A 83 -1.27 -0.22 18.69
CA ASP A 83 -2.54 -0.81 19.12
C ASP A 83 -2.52 -1.03 20.64
N PRO A 84 -3.33 -0.31 21.44
CA PRO A 84 -3.28 -0.43 22.90
C PRO A 84 -3.69 -1.81 23.44
N ARG A 85 -4.30 -2.66 22.61
CA ARG A 85 -4.66 -4.03 22.98
C ARG A 85 -3.47 -5.00 22.95
N TYR A 86 -2.43 -4.68 22.16
CA TYR A 86 -1.36 -5.62 21.83
C TYR A 86 0.01 -4.95 21.93
N ALA A 87 1.01 -5.71 22.33
CA ALA A 87 2.38 -5.25 22.23
C ALA A 87 2.84 -5.27 20.77
N SER A 88 3.70 -4.34 20.35
CA SER A 88 4.11 -4.20 18.95
C SER A 88 4.75 -5.46 18.35
N GLU A 89 5.41 -6.24 19.20
CA GLU A 89 6.12 -7.48 18.87
C GLU A 89 5.20 -8.70 18.76
N SER A 90 3.96 -8.62 19.25
CA SER A 90 2.97 -9.68 19.08
C SER A 90 2.16 -9.53 17.79
N LEU A 91 2.38 -8.43 17.05
CA LEU A 91 1.72 -8.13 15.79
C LEU A 91 2.50 -8.67 14.60
N GLY A 92 1.78 -9.22 13.65
CA GLY A 92 2.33 -9.75 12.42
C GLY A 92 2.15 -8.79 11.24
N TYR A 93 3.21 -8.20 10.72
CA TYR A 93 3.12 -7.19 9.65
C TYR A 93 2.91 -7.89 8.30
N VAL A 94 1.87 -7.50 7.55
CA VAL A 94 1.47 -8.16 6.31
C VAL A 94 1.59 -7.23 5.11
N PHE A 95 0.91 -6.07 5.14
CA PHE A 95 1.02 -5.09 4.07
C PHE A 95 1.23 -3.69 4.60
N ALA A 96 2.21 -2.98 4.06
CA ALA A 96 2.15 -1.53 3.98
C ALA A 96 1.18 -1.18 2.85
N VAL A 97 0.13 -0.42 3.13
CA VAL A 97 -0.82 0.01 2.11
C VAL A 97 -0.81 1.52 1.99
N HIS A 98 -0.92 2.03 0.77
CA HIS A 98 -1.06 3.46 0.49
C HIS A 98 -1.82 3.70 -0.82
N ASN A 99 -2.15 4.95 -1.13
CA ASN A 99 -2.68 5.33 -2.45
C ASN A 99 -1.62 6.01 -3.31
N HIS A 100 -1.72 5.83 -4.63
CA HIS A 100 -1.05 6.64 -5.63
C HIS A 100 -2.06 7.60 -6.26
N PRO A 101 -2.04 8.90 -5.93
CA PRO A 101 -3.06 9.83 -6.39
C PRO A 101 -3.15 9.97 -7.91
N LEU A 102 -2.05 9.70 -8.62
CA LEU A 102 -1.95 9.74 -10.08
C LEU A 102 -2.06 8.35 -10.73
N GLY A 103 -2.22 7.28 -9.96
CA GLY A 103 -2.30 5.90 -10.45
C GLY A 103 -1.01 5.34 -11.05
N SER A 104 0.14 5.93 -10.70
CA SER A 104 1.47 5.46 -11.09
C SER A 104 1.79 4.07 -10.54
N GLU A 105 2.74 3.37 -11.16
CA GLU A 105 3.35 2.15 -10.60
C GLU A 105 4.09 2.43 -9.29
N LEU A 106 4.47 1.37 -8.57
CA LEU A 106 5.35 1.47 -7.41
C LEU A 106 6.66 2.16 -7.78
N SER A 107 7.00 3.20 -7.03
CA SER A 107 8.23 3.95 -7.16
C SER A 107 9.41 3.21 -6.54
N PHE A 108 10.62 3.67 -6.85
CA PHE A 108 11.83 3.16 -6.20
C PHE A 108 11.77 3.33 -4.67
N ASP A 109 11.17 4.42 -4.20
CA ASP A 109 11.06 4.70 -2.76
C ASP A 109 10.05 3.78 -2.07
N ASP A 110 8.96 3.38 -2.75
CA ASP A 110 8.01 2.39 -2.21
C ASP A 110 8.68 1.02 -2.05
N ILE A 111 9.49 0.63 -3.06
CA ILE A 111 10.27 -0.61 -3.04
C ILE A 111 11.34 -0.54 -1.95
N GLY A 112 12.08 0.57 -1.85
CA GLY A 112 13.08 0.77 -0.81
C GLY A 112 12.49 0.74 0.60
N PHE A 113 11.36 1.43 0.80
CA PHE A 113 10.65 1.44 2.08
C PHE A 113 10.32 0.01 2.54
N ILE A 114 9.59 -0.77 1.74
CA ILE A 114 9.17 -2.10 2.19
C ILE A 114 10.34 -3.09 2.33
N VAL A 115 11.45 -2.87 1.62
CA VAL A 115 12.68 -3.65 1.80
C VAL A 115 13.32 -3.37 3.15
N GLU A 116 13.32 -2.12 3.61
CA GLU A 116 13.79 -1.77 4.97
C GLU A 116 12.84 -2.32 6.03
N GLU A 117 11.52 -2.21 5.84
CA GLU A 117 10.53 -2.83 6.74
C GLU A 117 10.69 -4.35 6.84
N ALA A 118 11.07 -5.02 5.73
CA ALA A 118 11.36 -6.44 5.74
C ALA A 118 12.58 -6.81 6.60
N ARG A 119 13.51 -5.88 6.84
CA ARG A 119 14.63 -6.09 7.77
C ARG A 119 14.18 -6.01 9.23
N LEU A 120 13.21 -5.15 9.52
CA LEU A 120 12.68 -4.93 10.86
C LEU A 120 11.70 -6.02 11.27
N HIS A 121 10.76 -6.36 10.38
CA HIS A 121 9.65 -7.26 10.66
C HIS A 121 9.83 -8.67 10.10
N GLY A 122 10.85 -8.87 9.27
CA GLY A 122 11.07 -10.10 8.51
C GLY A 122 10.30 -10.12 7.18
N LEU A 123 10.76 -10.96 6.26
CA LEU A 123 10.16 -11.13 4.93
C LEU A 123 8.78 -11.81 4.96
N THR A 124 8.46 -12.49 6.06
CA THR A 124 7.24 -13.28 6.23
C THR A 124 6.78 -13.26 7.67
N VAL A 125 5.48 -13.37 7.85
CA VAL A 125 4.82 -13.57 9.14
C VAL A 125 4.14 -14.93 9.21
N GLN A 126 4.16 -15.56 10.37
CA GLN A 126 3.36 -16.77 10.62
C GLN A 126 1.94 -16.39 11.06
N ALA A 127 0.95 -16.72 10.23
CA ALA A 127 -0.46 -16.50 10.51
C ALA A 127 -1.27 -17.75 10.19
N HIS A 128 -2.09 -18.22 11.13
CA HIS A 128 -2.87 -19.47 11.00
C HIS A 128 -2.06 -20.68 10.53
N GLY A 129 -0.82 -20.82 11.01
CA GLY A 129 0.08 -21.91 10.61
C GLY A 129 0.61 -21.82 9.18
N LYS A 130 0.43 -20.68 8.50
CA LYS A 130 0.97 -20.41 7.16
C LYS A 130 1.91 -19.21 7.19
N LYS A 131 2.95 -19.27 6.35
CA LYS A 131 3.82 -18.13 6.08
C LYS A 131 3.12 -17.20 5.09
N ILE A 132 2.90 -15.96 5.50
CA ILE A 132 2.37 -14.88 4.65
C ILE A 132 3.51 -13.91 4.37
N ASP A 133 3.63 -13.48 3.13
CA ASP A 133 4.69 -12.57 2.70
C ASP A 133 4.38 -11.13 3.11
N LEU A 134 5.37 -10.43 3.65
CA LEU A 134 5.30 -8.98 3.81
C LEU A 134 5.30 -8.34 2.42
N GLY A 135 4.43 -7.36 2.19
CA GLY A 135 4.38 -6.64 0.93
C GLY A 135 3.96 -5.18 1.05
N ILE A 136 4.01 -4.46 -0.07
CA ILE A 136 3.48 -3.11 -0.20
C ILE A 136 2.43 -3.06 -1.30
N ALA A 137 1.29 -2.41 -1.02
CA ALA A 137 0.20 -2.26 -1.97
C ALA A 137 -0.17 -0.78 -2.19
N ALA A 138 -0.08 -0.32 -3.45
CA ALA A 138 -0.43 1.03 -3.86
C ALA A 138 -1.77 1.07 -4.59
N PHE A 139 -2.82 1.56 -3.93
CA PHE A 139 -4.17 1.68 -4.47
C PHE A 139 -4.27 2.81 -5.49
N PHE A 140 -5.07 2.61 -6.54
CA PHE A 140 -5.37 3.65 -7.52
C PHE A 140 -6.86 3.68 -7.87
N SER A 141 -7.29 4.86 -8.33
CA SER A 141 -8.57 5.06 -9.00
C SER A 141 -8.34 5.68 -10.38
N GLN A 142 -9.15 5.27 -11.33
CA GLN A 142 -9.31 5.87 -12.66
C GLN A 142 -10.43 6.92 -12.68
N SER A 143 -11.21 7.04 -11.59
CA SER A 143 -12.27 8.05 -11.49
C SER A 143 -11.67 9.45 -11.62
N SER A 144 -12.18 10.21 -12.59
CA SER A 144 -11.79 11.61 -12.82
C SER A 144 -12.82 12.61 -12.30
N THR A 145 -13.92 12.12 -11.72
CA THR A 145 -15.07 12.91 -11.24
C THR A 145 -15.17 12.80 -9.72
N ALA A 146 -15.32 13.96 -9.06
CA ALA A 146 -15.08 14.16 -7.63
C ALA A 146 -16.10 13.56 -6.63
N GLU A 147 -16.93 12.60 -7.04
CA GLU A 147 -17.86 11.90 -6.14
C GLU A 147 -17.25 10.54 -5.77
N VAL A 148 -16.48 10.52 -4.68
CA VAL A 148 -15.85 9.35 -4.01
C VAL A 148 -15.10 8.40 -4.96
N PRO A 149 -13.75 8.41 -4.97
CA PRO A 149 -12.99 7.56 -5.87
C PRO A 149 -13.27 6.06 -5.64
N ASN A 150 -13.48 5.33 -6.74
CA ASN A 150 -13.64 3.88 -6.70
C ASN A 150 -12.28 3.19 -6.55
N CYS A 151 -12.28 2.01 -5.93
CA CYS A 151 -11.13 1.12 -6.00
C CYS A 151 -11.07 0.42 -7.37
N ASP A 152 -10.26 0.96 -8.28
CA ASP A 152 -10.07 0.41 -9.62
C ASP A 152 -8.92 -0.59 -9.68
N GLY A 153 -7.98 -0.48 -8.74
CA GLY A 153 -6.98 -1.50 -8.53
C GLY A 153 -5.84 -1.12 -7.60
N PHE A 154 -4.80 -1.95 -7.62
CA PHE A 154 -3.57 -1.70 -6.88
C PHE A 154 -2.35 -2.31 -7.54
N TYR A 155 -1.20 -1.69 -7.30
CA TYR A 155 0.10 -2.31 -7.54
C TYR A 155 0.56 -3.00 -6.27
N LEU A 156 1.28 -4.11 -6.40
CA LEU A 156 1.70 -4.96 -5.31
C LEU A 156 3.13 -5.42 -5.52
N TYR A 157 3.91 -5.40 -4.45
CA TYR A 157 5.28 -5.91 -4.41
C TYR A 157 5.52 -6.72 -3.15
N TYR A 158 6.21 -7.84 -3.31
CA TYR A 158 6.69 -8.68 -2.21
C TYR A 158 8.22 -8.78 -2.28
N PRO A 159 8.97 -8.29 -1.28
CA PRO A 159 10.42 -8.40 -1.26
C PRO A 159 10.94 -9.83 -1.41
N ARG A 160 10.23 -10.82 -0.85
CA ARG A 160 10.64 -12.23 -0.91
C ARG A 160 10.63 -12.80 -2.34
N THR A 161 9.65 -12.46 -3.16
CA THR A 161 9.52 -13.01 -4.52
C THR A 161 10.17 -12.11 -5.57
N GLY A 162 10.25 -10.81 -5.29
CA GLY A 162 10.71 -9.82 -6.24
C GLY A 162 9.64 -9.40 -7.25
N GLU A 163 8.42 -9.94 -7.21
CA GLU A 163 7.43 -9.72 -8.28
C GLU A 163 6.74 -8.36 -8.17
N LEU A 164 6.68 -7.62 -9.27
CA LEU A 164 5.87 -6.40 -9.39
C LEU A 164 4.58 -6.72 -10.12
N LEU A 165 3.47 -6.64 -9.38
CA LEU A 165 2.15 -7.07 -9.82
C LEU A 165 1.19 -5.87 -9.89
N LYS A 166 0.30 -5.87 -10.87
CA LYS A 166 -0.84 -4.98 -10.97
C LYS A 166 -2.10 -5.82 -10.89
N TRP A 167 -2.97 -5.46 -9.95
CA TRP A 167 -4.32 -5.96 -9.86
C TRP A 167 -5.29 -4.88 -10.31
N SER A 168 -6.15 -5.20 -11.27
CA SER A 168 -7.18 -4.29 -11.78
C SER A 168 -8.55 -4.96 -11.69
N ARG A 169 -9.57 -4.15 -11.40
CA ARG A 169 -10.96 -4.63 -11.43
C ARG A 169 -11.49 -4.57 -12.86
N HIS A 170 -11.84 -5.73 -13.41
CA HIS A 170 -12.50 -5.88 -14.69
C HIS A 170 -14.01 -6.15 -14.48
N PRO A 171 -14.92 -5.48 -15.20
CA PRO A 171 -16.36 -5.63 -15.00
C PRO A 171 -16.86 -7.08 -15.11
N GLU A 172 -16.30 -7.85 -16.04
CA GLU A 172 -16.76 -9.22 -16.34
C GLU A 172 -15.93 -10.31 -15.67
N GLN A 173 -14.66 -10.04 -15.35
CA GLN A 173 -13.69 -11.04 -14.90
C GLN A 173 -13.32 -10.88 -13.43
N GLY A 174 -13.88 -9.87 -12.74
CA GLY A 174 -13.49 -9.54 -11.38
C GLY A 174 -12.04 -9.04 -11.33
N TRP A 175 -11.27 -9.52 -10.38
CA TRP A 175 -9.89 -9.10 -10.16
C TRP A 175 -8.93 -9.79 -11.13
N VAL A 176 -8.26 -9.02 -11.98
CA VAL A 176 -7.28 -9.51 -12.95
C VAL A 176 -5.87 -9.13 -12.50
N LYS A 177 -4.97 -10.12 -12.44
CA LYS A 177 -3.55 -9.95 -12.09
C LYS A 177 -2.70 -9.89 -13.36
N LYS A 178 -1.85 -8.87 -13.47
CA LYS A 178 -0.79 -8.76 -14.49
C LYS A 178 0.55 -8.51 -13.80
N GLN A 179 1.58 -9.29 -14.12
CA GLN A 179 2.95 -8.93 -13.73
C GLN A 179 3.48 -7.90 -14.71
N TYR A 180 4.07 -6.82 -14.21
CA TYR A 180 4.64 -5.74 -15.03
C TYR A 180 6.15 -5.60 -14.86
N GLY A 181 6.74 -6.30 -13.89
CA GLY A 181 8.17 -6.27 -13.68
C GLY A 181 8.63 -7.21 -12.59
N ARG A 182 9.91 -7.04 -12.24
CA ARG A 182 10.59 -7.73 -11.16
C ARG A 182 11.62 -6.82 -10.52
N VAL A 183 11.81 -6.96 -9.22
CA VAL A 183 12.89 -6.36 -8.45
C VAL A 183 13.93 -7.43 -8.16
N LEU A 184 15.18 -7.14 -8.49
CA LEU A 184 16.34 -7.90 -8.06
C LEU A 184 17.01 -7.13 -6.92
N LEU A 185 17.00 -7.74 -5.74
CA LEU A 185 17.70 -7.23 -4.57
C LEU A 185 19.07 -7.91 -4.47
N ARG A 186 20.12 -7.11 -4.30
CA ARG A 186 21.45 -7.60 -3.95
C ARG A 186 21.87 -6.94 -2.65
N GLU A 187 22.17 -7.74 -1.65
CA GLU A 187 22.75 -7.22 -0.42
C GLU A 187 24.10 -6.57 -0.72
N LYS A 188 24.29 -5.36 -0.19
CA LYS A 188 25.59 -4.69 -0.17
C LYS A 188 26.08 -4.57 1.27
N PRO A 189 27.35 -4.93 1.53
CA PRO A 189 27.92 -4.82 2.87
C PRO A 189 28.26 -3.37 3.24
N GLU A 190 28.62 -2.51 2.28
CA GLU A 190 29.09 -1.14 2.55
C GLU A 190 28.64 -0.12 1.47
N PRO A 191 27.87 0.92 1.83
CA PRO A 191 27.12 1.03 3.08
C PRO A 191 26.09 -0.11 3.19
N PRO A 192 25.79 -0.63 4.41
CA PRO A 192 24.83 -1.71 4.57
C PRO A 192 23.48 -1.37 3.95
N GLY A 193 22.93 -2.26 3.12
CA GLY A 193 21.67 -2.02 2.43
C GLY A 193 21.45 -2.97 1.28
N PHE A 194 20.58 -2.58 0.37
CA PHE A 194 20.33 -3.30 -0.88
C PHE A 194 20.67 -2.44 -2.09
N ASP A 195 21.27 -3.07 -3.09
CA ASP A 195 21.22 -2.59 -4.46
C ASP A 195 19.93 -3.13 -5.09
N ILE A 196 19.08 -2.20 -5.50
CA ILE A 196 17.75 -2.47 -6.04
C ILE A 196 17.82 -2.25 -7.54
N LYS A 197 17.58 -3.31 -8.32
CA LYS A 197 17.41 -3.23 -9.78
C LYS A 197 15.98 -3.60 -10.14
N ILE A 198 15.31 -2.72 -10.88
CA ILE A 198 13.96 -2.97 -11.40
C ILE A 198 14.07 -3.39 -12.86
N GLU A 199 13.55 -4.57 -13.19
CA GLU A 199 13.45 -5.10 -14.53
C GLU A 199 11.98 -5.07 -14.96
N ARG A 200 11.67 -4.23 -15.95
CA ARG A 200 10.32 -4.16 -16.51
C ARG A 200 10.11 -5.27 -17.52
N LEU A 201 8.93 -5.88 -17.51
CA LEU A 201 8.52 -6.76 -18.59
C LEU A 201 8.00 -5.87 -19.72
N GLU A 202 8.54 -6.05 -20.93
CA GLU A 202 8.02 -5.39 -22.12
C GLU A 202 6.58 -5.85 -22.36
N GLU A 203 5.68 -4.91 -22.69
CA GLU A 203 4.27 -5.19 -22.99
C GLU A 203 4.05 -5.73 -24.40
#